data_AF-A0A2I1U107-F1
#
_entry.id   AF-A0A2I1U107-F1
#
_cell.length_a   1.000
_cell.length_b   1.000
_cell.length_c   1.000
_cell.angle_alpha   90.00
_cell.angle_beta   90.00
_cell.angle_gamma   90.00
#
_symmetry.space_group_name_H-M   'P 1'
#
loop_
_entity.id
_entity.type
_entity.pdbx_description
1 polymer ?
#
loop_
_entity_poly.entity_id
_entity_poly.type
_entity_poly.pdbx_seq_one_letter_code
_entity_poly.pdbx_strand_id
1 'polypeptide(L)'
;MIKYFLKALEFNMIKKKRLDLKNSDFTIISSNCLGDVISHKLGLKFMSPTVNLFIEPSSFVKFCKNLPFYFEQPLVEKQWAGSYPIALCNDIEIHGSHYRNFSELKDKWNERKRRVNFDNLFIFMIERDGCTYEDILEFDNLSYKNKVVFVSKEMPEIKSAIHIPKTNETINGKIQVKNLLGYRNKLVGKRDIDLFDYIKFFNEGIIQLNRK
;
A
#
# COMPACT_ATOMS: atom_id res chain seq x y z
N MET A 1 9.24 13.72 27.32
CA MET A 1 7.83 14.14 27.49
C MET A 1 7.08 14.21 26.15
N ILE A 2 7.54 15.01 25.17
CA ILE A 2 6.89 15.18 23.85
C ILE A 2 6.68 13.85 23.10
N LYS A 3 7.68 12.97 23.04
CA LYS A 3 7.57 11.65 22.37
C LYS A 3 6.47 10.74 22.95
N TYR A 4 6.23 10.82 24.26
CA TYR A 4 5.16 10.04 24.93
C TYR A 4 3.78 10.62 24.64
N PHE A 5 3.66 11.95 24.65
CA PHE A 5 2.43 12.65 24.28
C PHE A 5 2.00 12.36 22.83
N LEU A 6 2.94 12.39 21.88
CA LEU A 6 2.67 12.06 20.48
C LEU A 6 2.22 10.62 20.27
N LYS A 7 2.84 9.68 20.98
CA LYS A 7 2.40 8.28 21.00
C LYS A 7 0.99 8.14 21.54
N ALA A 8 0.62 8.90 22.58
CA ALA A 8 -0.74 8.87 23.13
C ALA A 8 -1.77 9.45 22.14
N LEU A 9 -1.43 10.52 21.41
CA LEU A 9 -2.28 11.06 20.35
C LEU A 9 -2.46 10.06 19.19
N GLU A 10 -1.38 9.45 18.72
CA GLU A 10 -1.45 8.39 17.69
C GLU A 10 -2.29 7.21 18.19
N PHE A 11 -2.11 6.78 19.44
CA PHE A 11 -2.88 5.70 20.05
C PHE A 11 -4.38 6.01 20.10
N ASN A 12 -4.79 7.19 20.56
CA ASN A 12 -6.20 7.58 20.62
C ASN A 12 -6.83 7.67 19.23
N MET A 13 -6.10 8.22 18.25
CA MET A 13 -6.55 8.27 16.86
C MET A 13 -6.74 6.87 16.28
N ILE A 14 -5.78 5.97 16.48
CA ILE A 14 -5.87 4.59 16.02
C ILE A 14 -7.01 3.85 16.72
N LYS A 15 -7.19 4.05 18.04
CA LYS A 15 -8.29 3.44 18.80
C LYS A 15 -9.64 3.86 18.23
N LYS A 16 -9.83 5.14 17.92
CA LYS A 16 -11.04 5.63 17.25
C LYS A 16 -11.23 4.96 15.88
N LYS A 17 -10.19 4.93 15.04
CA LYS A 17 -10.24 4.28 13.72
C LYS A 17 -10.62 2.79 13.80
N ARG A 18 -10.15 2.07 14.83
CA ARG A 18 -10.53 0.67 15.07
C ARG A 18 -11.99 0.51 15.46
N LEU A 19 -12.55 1.44 16.23
CA LEU A 19 -13.97 1.44 16.60
C LEU A 19 -14.88 1.79 15.42
N ASP A 20 -14.42 2.70 14.55
CA ASP A 20 -15.16 3.16 13.38
C ASP A 20 -15.08 2.18 12.20
N LEU A 21 -14.13 1.23 12.21
CA LEU A 21 -13.98 0.21 11.19
C LEU A 21 -15.08 -0.86 11.34
N LYS A 22 -15.98 -0.92 10.37
CA LYS A 22 -17.09 -1.88 10.32
C LYS A 22 -16.79 -3.06 9.39
N ASN A 23 -16.02 -2.82 8.33
CA ASN A 23 -15.54 -3.87 7.44
C ASN A 23 -14.42 -4.68 8.13
N SER A 24 -14.62 -5.99 8.27
CA SER A 24 -13.74 -6.87 9.05
C SER A 24 -13.09 -7.98 8.25
N ASP A 25 -13.58 -8.27 7.05
CA ASP A 25 -13.06 -9.32 6.17
C ASP A 25 -12.77 -8.75 4.78
N PHE A 26 -11.56 -8.21 4.64
CA PHE A 26 -11.07 -7.60 3.40
C PHE A 26 -9.58 -7.83 3.24
N THR A 27 -9.11 -7.71 2.00
CA THR A 27 -7.70 -7.88 1.65
C THR A 27 -7.15 -6.61 1.01
N ILE A 28 -6.03 -6.11 1.55
CA ILE A 28 -5.29 -4.99 0.96
C ILE A 28 -4.17 -5.52 0.07
N ILE A 29 -4.25 -5.30 -1.23
CA ILE A 29 -3.15 -5.51 -2.17
C ILE A 29 -2.47 -4.16 -2.40
N SER A 30 -1.19 -4.04 -2.05
CA SER A 30 -0.49 -2.76 -2.02
C SER A 30 0.84 -2.85 -2.78
N SER A 31 1.15 -1.84 -3.60
CA SER A 31 2.40 -1.81 -4.37
C SER A 31 3.64 -1.70 -3.49
N ASN A 32 3.49 -1.20 -2.27
CA ASN A 32 4.54 -1.14 -1.26
C ASN A 32 3.99 -1.36 0.17
N CYS A 33 4.80 -1.07 1.18
CA CYS A 33 4.47 -1.35 2.58
C CYS A 33 3.32 -0.51 3.19
N LEU A 34 2.71 0.41 2.44
CA LEU A 34 1.61 1.24 2.93
C LEU A 34 0.44 0.40 3.48
N GLY A 35 0.02 -0.63 2.73
CA GLY A 35 -1.10 -1.49 3.11
C GLY A 35 -0.84 -2.32 4.37
N ASP A 36 0.37 -2.85 4.56
CA ASP A 36 0.69 -3.60 5.78
C ASP A 36 0.82 -2.70 7.01
N VAL A 37 1.36 -1.49 6.87
CA VAL A 37 1.41 -0.56 8.00
C VAL A 37 0.02 -0.11 8.42
N ILE A 38 -0.92 0.10 7.48
CA ILE A 38 -2.32 0.37 7.80
C ILE A 38 -2.94 -0.83 8.54
N SER A 39 -2.76 -2.04 8.01
CA SER A 39 -3.27 -3.27 8.64
C SER A 39 -2.75 -3.45 10.07
N HIS A 40 -1.45 -3.27 10.27
CA HIS A 40 -0.80 -3.35 11.58
C HIS A 40 -1.32 -2.28 12.55
N LYS A 41 -1.46 -1.03 12.10
CA LYS A 41 -2.04 0.05 12.91
C LYS A 41 -3.47 -0.29 13.35
N LEU A 42 -4.29 -0.84 12.46
CA LEU A 42 -5.66 -1.23 12.77
C LEU A 42 -5.74 -2.54 13.57
N GLY A 43 -4.62 -3.22 13.83
CA GLY A 43 -4.61 -4.49 14.56
C GLY A 43 -5.23 -5.64 13.75
N LEU A 44 -5.24 -5.52 12.43
CA LEU A 44 -5.81 -6.49 11.52
C LEU A 44 -4.80 -7.62 11.24
N LYS A 45 -5.34 -8.82 11.02
CA LYS A 45 -4.55 -9.93 10.48
C LYS A 45 -4.12 -9.58 9.05
N PHE A 46 -2.90 -9.94 8.68
CA PHE A 46 -2.44 -9.82 7.30
C PHE A 46 -3.14 -10.87 6.41
N MET A 47 -4.12 -10.39 5.64
CA MET A 47 -4.92 -11.17 4.68
C MET A 47 -4.28 -11.20 3.26
N SER A 48 -3.21 -10.44 3.05
CA SER A 48 -2.52 -10.31 1.76
C SER A 48 -1.10 -10.84 1.81
N PRO A 49 -0.57 -11.41 0.70
CA PRO A 49 0.85 -11.70 0.57
C PRO A 49 1.71 -10.46 0.30
N THR A 50 1.14 -9.32 -0.12
CA THR A 50 1.86 -8.05 -0.36
C THR A 50 2.15 -7.28 0.94
N VAL A 51 2.88 -7.94 1.85
CA VAL A 51 3.25 -7.41 3.16
C VAL A 51 4.76 -7.42 3.25
N ASN A 52 5.36 -6.34 3.78
CA ASN A 52 6.81 -6.23 3.97
C ASN A 52 7.62 -6.28 2.67
N LEU A 53 7.00 -5.89 1.55
CA LEU A 53 7.58 -5.94 0.22
C LEU A 53 7.13 -4.75 -0.63
N PHE A 54 7.77 -4.56 -1.77
CA PHE A 54 7.24 -3.72 -2.84
C PHE A 54 7.33 -4.43 -4.21
N ILE A 55 6.50 -3.96 -5.14
CA ILE A 55 6.48 -4.31 -6.55
C ILE A 55 6.49 -2.99 -7.32
N GLU A 56 7.38 -2.85 -8.30
CA GLU A 56 7.45 -1.64 -9.11
C GLU A 56 6.12 -1.35 -9.82
N PRO A 57 5.75 -0.08 -10.03
CA PRO A 57 4.40 0.31 -10.46
C PRO A 57 3.87 -0.43 -11.70
N SER A 58 4.65 -0.48 -12.78
CA SER A 58 4.25 -1.16 -14.02
C SER A 58 4.01 -2.66 -13.81
N SER A 59 4.91 -3.32 -13.07
CA SER A 59 4.76 -4.72 -12.65
C SER A 59 3.57 -4.91 -11.72
N PHE A 60 3.28 -3.94 -10.86
CA PHE A 60 2.15 -3.99 -9.93
C PHE A 60 0.80 -3.85 -10.66
N VAL A 61 0.70 -2.96 -11.65
CA VAL A 61 -0.49 -2.88 -12.51
C VAL A 61 -0.70 -4.19 -13.25
N LYS A 62 0.35 -4.76 -13.84
CA LYS A 62 0.32 -6.06 -14.50
C LYS A 62 -0.13 -7.18 -13.56
N PHE A 63 0.45 -7.21 -12.35
CA PHE A 63 0.07 -8.13 -11.28
C PHE A 63 -1.41 -8.02 -10.93
N CYS A 64 -1.93 -6.80 -10.79
CA CYS A 64 -3.33 -6.56 -10.48
C CYS A 64 -4.28 -6.91 -11.64
N LYS A 65 -3.85 -6.87 -12.90
CA LYS A 65 -4.66 -7.33 -14.05
C LYS A 65 -5.03 -8.82 -13.96
N ASN A 66 -4.24 -9.65 -13.27
CA ASN A 66 -4.52 -11.08 -13.12
C ASN A 66 -3.96 -11.70 -11.81
N LEU A 67 -4.50 -11.28 -10.66
CA LEU A 67 -4.07 -11.79 -9.35
C LEU A 67 -4.11 -13.33 -9.21
N PRO A 68 -5.17 -14.05 -9.67
CA PRO A 68 -5.22 -15.51 -9.53
C PRO A 68 -4.05 -16.20 -10.22
N PHE A 69 -3.73 -15.81 -11.45
CA PHE A 69 -2.59 -16.34 -12.19
C PHE A 69 -1.29 -16.17 -11.40
N TYR A 70 -1.00 -14.95 -10.92
CA TYR A 70 0.25 -14.67 -10.19
C TYR A 70 0.30 -15.38 -8.84
N PHE A 71 -0.81 -15.60 -8.16
CA PHE A 71 -0.82 -16.35 -6.91
C PHE A 71 -0.60 -17.85 -7.09
N GLU A 72 -0.85 -18.40 -8.27
CA GLU A 72 -0.52 -19.79 -8.59
C GLU A 72 0.96 -19.97 -8.93
N GLN A 73 1.65 -18.91 -9.36
CA GLN A 73 3.05 -19.00 -9.77
C GLN A 73 3.98 -19.33 -8.58
N PRO A 74 5.03 -20.14 -8.81
CA PRO A 74 6.08 -20.31 -7.84
C PRO A 74 6.92 -19.04 -7.73
N LEU A 75 7.41 -18.75 -6.53
CA LEU A 75 8.49 -17.78 -6.34
C LEU A 75 9.83 -18.46 -6.60
N VAL A 76 10.68 -17.78 -7.40
CA VAL A 76 12.06 -18.16 -7.70
C VAL A 76 12.99 -17.06 -7.20
N GLU A 77 14.08 -17.42 -6.53
CA GLU A 77 15.03 -16.42 -6.02
C GLU A 77 15.79 -15.77 -7.17
N LYS A 78 15.81 -14.43 -7.20
CA LYS A 78 16.69 -13.65 -8.07
C LYS A 78 17.94 -13.27 -7.28
N GLN A 79 19.08 -13.72 -7.74
CA GLN A 79 20.37 -13.32 -7.17
C GLN A 79 20.65 -11.85 -7.47
N TRP A 80 20.97 -11.09 -6.42
CA TRP A 80 21.43 -9.70 -6.55
C TRP A 80 22.27 -9.31 -5.32
N ALA A 81 23.08 -8.26 -5.46
CA ALA A 81 24.06 -7.87 -4.44
C ALA A 81 23.50 -6.96 -3.31
N GLY A 82 22.18 -6.82 -3.19
CA GLY A 82 21.58 -5.93 -2.21
C GLY A 82 21.21 -6.60 -0.89
N SER A 83 20.54 -5.84 -0.01
CA SER A 83 20.37 -6.17 1.41
C SER A 83 19.10 -6.96 1.77
N TYR A 84 18.28 -7.30 0.80
CA TYR A 84 16.99 -7.99 0.99
C TYR A 84 16.75 -8.99 -0.15
N PRO A 85 15.93 -10.04 0.00
CA PRO A 85 15.68 -10.98 -1.07
C PRO A 85 14.79 -10.40 -2.19
N ILE A 86 15.09 -10.74 -3.45
CA ILE A 86 14.20 -10.50 -4.59
C ILE A 86 13.68 -11.85 -5.08
N ALA A 87 12.37 -11.93 -5.29
CA ALA A 87 11.73 -13.10 -5.88
C ALA A 87 11.14 -12.75 -7.25
N LEU A 88 11.33 -13.63 -8.23
CA LEU A 88 10.58 -13.62 -9.47
C LEU A 88 9.28 -14.40 -9.26
N CYS A 89 8.16 -13.81 -9.69
CA CYS A 89 6.85 -14.43 -9.75
C CYS A 89 6.39 -14.40 -11.20
N ASN A 90 6.69 -15.46 -11.96
CA ASN A 90 6.70 -15.42 -13.42
C ASN A 90 7.61 -14.27 -13.92
N ASP A 91 7.03 -13.17 -14.38
CA ASP A 91 7.69 -12.07 -15.05
C ASP A 91 7.68 -10.76 -14.25
N ILE A 92 7.25 -10.79 -12.99
CA ILE A 92 7.33 -9.64 -12.07
C ILE A 92 8.37 -9.87 -10.98
N GLU A 93 9.01 -8.79 -10.54
CA GLU A 93 9.92 -8.79 -9.40
C GLU A 93 9.21 -8.35 -8.12
N ILE A 94 9.39 -9.16 -7.07
CA ILE A 94 8.89 -8.90 -5.73
C ILE A 94 10.10 -8.64 -4.84
N HIS A 95 10.18 -7.41 -4.32
CA HIS A 95 11.28 -6.95 -3.49
C HIS A 95 10.91 -7.11 -2.03
N GLY A 96 11.45 -8.12 -1.35
CA GLY A 96 11.13 -8.45 0.03
C GLY A 96 11.86 -7.59 1.06
N SER A 97 11.66 -6.26 1.04
CA SER A 97 12.48 -5.27 1.79
C SER A 97 12.60 -5.47 3.29
N HIS A 98 11.68 -6.20 3.93
CA HIS A 98 11.74 -6.49 5.37
C HIS A 98 11.88 -7.99 5.68
N TYR A 99 12.26 -8.81 4.70
CA TYR A 99 12.55 -10.24 4.90
C TYR A 99 14.06 -10.47 5.00
N ARG A 100 14.46 -11.40 5.85
CA ARG A 100 15.88 -11.71 6.09
C ARG A 100 16.51 -12.46 4.92
N ASN A 101 15.74 -13.31 4.26
CA ASN A 101 16.17 -14.14 3.13
C ASN A 101 14.97 -14.60 2.29
N PHE A 102 15.26 -15.19 1.14
CA PHE A 102 14.23 -15.64 0.20
C PHE A 102 13.29 -16.70 0.77
N SER A 103 13.79 -17.61 1.61
CA SER A 103 12.94 -18.63 2.26
C SER A 103 11.84 -17.97 3.09
N GLU A 104 12.19 -16.97 3.91
CA GLU A 104 11.21 -16.26 4.74
C GLU A 104 10.16 -15.52 3.88
N LEU A 105 10.60 -14.84 2.82
CA LEU A 105 9.71 -14.19 1.85
C LEU A 105 8.76 -15.21 1.21
N LYS A 106 9.29 -16.32 0.71
CA LYS A 106 8.53 -17.39 0.04
C LYS A 106 7.51 -18.05 0.97
N ASP A 107 7.91 -18.35 2.20
CA ASP A 107 7.03 -18.98 3.18
C ASP A 107 5.89 -18.05 3.56
N LYS A 108 6.18 -16.77 3.84
CA LYS A 108 5.15 -15.77 4.17
C LYS A 108 4.25 -15.44 2.99
N TRP A 109 4.77 -15.37 1.78
CA TRP A 109 3.98 -15.21 0.56
C TRP A 109 2.99 -16.36 0.41
N ASN A 110 3.46 -17.61 0.46
CA ASN A 110 2.61 -18.80 0.32
C ASN A 110 1.61 -18.95 1.47
N GLU A 111 1.99 -18.62 2.70
CA GLU A 111 1.10 -18.61 3.86
C GLU A 111 -0.06 -17.63 3.68
N ARG A 112 0.24 -16.42 3.23
CA ARG A 112 -0.72 -15.31 3.20
C ARG A 112 -1.54 -15.24 1.93
N LYS A 113 -1.04 -15.72 0.78
CA LYS A 113 -1.83 -15.77 -0.46
C LYS A 113 -3.08 -16.65 -0.32
N ARG A 114 -3.04 -17.65 0.56
CA ARG A 114 -4.21 -18.50 0.91
C ARG A 114 -5.29 -17.80 1.74
N ARG A 115 -5.03 -16.58 2.23
CA ARG A 115 -5.97 -15.80 3.06
C ARG A 115 -6.70 -14.73 2.25
N VAL A 116 -6.33 -14.56 0.99
CA VAL A 116 -6.88 -13.49 0.16
C VAL A 116 -8.38 -13.68 0.02
N ASN A 117 -9.12 -12.66 0.42
CA ASN A 117 -10.53 -12.53 0.12
C ASN A 117 -10.67 -11.78 -1.21
N PHE A 118 -10.90 -12.52 -2.28
CA PHE A 118 -11.04 -11.96 -3.63
C PHE A 118 -12.35 -11.17 -3.82
N ASP A 119 -13.38 -11.45 -3.02
CA ASP A 119 -14.67 -10.76 -3.09
C ASP A 119 -14.60 -9.36 -2.48
N ASN A 120 -13.60 -9.09 -1.64
CA ASN A 120 -13.44 -7.83 -0.92
C ASN A 120 -11.99 -7.33 -0.96
N LEU A 121 -11.54 -6.97 -2.16
CA LEU A 121 -10.21 -6.43 -2.42
C LEU A 121 -10.19 -4.90 -2.34
N PHE A 122 -9.10 -4.40 -1.75
CA PHE A 122 -8.72 -2.99 -1.74
C PHE A 122 -7.33 -2.84 -2.34
N ILE A 123 -7.23 -2.21 -3.49
CA ILE A 123 -5.95 -2.07 -4.21
C ILE A 123 -5.34 -0.69 -3.95
N PHE A 124 -4.08 -0.66 -3.52
CA PHE A 124 -3.34 0.56 -3.19
C PHE A 124 -2.11 0.65 -4.10
N MET A 125 -2.03 1.72 -4.89
CA MET A 125 -0.84 2.08 -5.67
C MET A 125 -0.32 3.46 -5.26
N ILE A 126 0.98 3.70 -5.42
CA ILE A 126 1.60 4.99 -5.12
C ILE A 126 2.38 5.44 -6.37
N GLU A 127 2.18 6.67 -6.83
CA GLU A 127 2.97 7.31 -7.90
C GLU A 127 4.38 7.61 -7.39
N ARG A 128 5.24 6.59 -7.41
CA ARG A 128 6.61 6.61 -6.89
C ARG A 128 7.43 5.52 -7.60
N ASP A 129 8.76 5.63 -7.55
CA ASP A 129 9.70 4.58 -7.98
C ASP A 129 9.50 4.21 -9.46
N GLY A 130 9.43 5.23 -10.32
CA GLY A 130 9.32 5.07 -11.77
C GLY A 130 7.90 4.99 -12.32
N CYS A 131 6.87 5.17 -11.48
CA CYS A 131 5.47 5.22 -11.91
C CYS A 131 5.27 6.27 -13.02
N THR A 132 4.65 5.84 -14.12
CA THR A 132 4.30 6.69 -15.25
C THR A 132 2.82 7.10 -15.19
N TYR A 133 2.45 8.10 -15.98
CA TYR A 133 1.05 8.48 -16.13
C TYR A 133 0.23 7.36 -16.79
N GLU A 134 0.85 6.61 -17.70
CA GLU A 134 0.26 5.43 -18.33
C GLU A 134 -0.05 4.34 -17.30
N ASP A 135 0.85 4.08 -16.33
CA ASP A 135 0.57 3.13 -15.24
C ASP A 135 -0.65 3.58 -14.41
N ILE A 136 -0.78 4.89 -14.15
CA ILE A 136 -1.93 5.46 -13.42
C ILE A 136 -3.23 5.26 -14.22
N LEU A 137 -3.21 5.52 -15.53
CA LEU A 137 -4.36 5.30 -16.41
C LEU A 137 -4.75 3.82 -16.47
N GLU A 138 -3.78 2.92 -16.61
CA GLU A 138 -4.05 1.49 -16.62
C GLU A 138 -4.60 1.00 -15.28
N PHE A 139 -4.07 1.53 -14.17
CA PHE A 139 -4.56 1.24 -12.83
C PHE A 139 -6.01 1.71 -12.63
N ASP A 140 -6.35 2.91 -13.10
CA ASP A 140 -7.72 3.45 -13.01
C ASP A 140 -8.74 2.58 -13.77
N ASN A 141 -8.29 1.95 -14.86
CA ASN A 141 -9.10 1.07 -15.69
C ASN A 141 -9.24 -0.36 -15.15
N LEU A 142 -8.55 -0.74 -14.06
CA LEU A 142 -8.73 -2.05 -13.44
C LEU A 142 -10.18 -2.25 -12.98
N SER A 143 -10.68 -3.48 -13.08
CA SER A 143 -12.07 -3.83 -12.75
C SER A 143 -12.42 -3.78 -11.26
N TYR A 144 -11.44 -3.60 -10.37
CA TYR A 144 -11.67 -3.51 -8.93
C TYR A 144 -12.53 -2.31 -8.56
N LYS A 145 -13.57 -2.55 -7.78
CA LYS A 145 -14.44 -1.50 -7.22
C LYS A 145 -13.66 -0.57 -6.29
N ASN A 146 -12.89 -1.12 -5.36
CA ASN A 146 -12.15 -0.36 -4.38
C ASN A 146 -10.66 -0.34 -4.73
N LYS A 147 -10.23 0.72 -5.41
CA LYS A 147 -8.83 0.94 -5.76
C LYS A 147 -8.47 2.41 -5.63
N VAL A 148 -7.29 2.70 -5.12
CA VAL A 148 -6.78 4.05 -4.90
C VAL A 148 -5.32 4.16 -5.32
N VAL A 149 -5.01 5.21 -6.06
CA VAL A 149 -3.64 5.60 -6.40
C VAL A 149 -3.32 6.94 -5.74
N PHE A 150 -2.26 6.95 -4.93
CA PHE A 150 -1.76 8.19 -4.34
C PHE A 150 -0.90 8.91 -5.36
N VAL A 151 -1.26 10.14 -5.68
CA VAL A 151 -0.63 10.95 -6.73
C VAL A 151 0.03 12.20 -6.17
N SER A 152 1.04 12.69 -6.88
CA SER A 152 1.93 13.79 -6.52
C SER A 152 1.32 15.17 -6.76
N LYS A 153 0.24 15.22 -7.56
CA LYS A 153 -0.57 16.39 -7.89
C LYS A 153 -2.02 15.99 -8.10
N GLU A 154 -2.94 16.95 -8.07
CA GLU A 154 -4.35 16.71 -8.40
C GLU A 154 -4.51 16.16 -9.83
N MET A 155 -5.36 15.14 -9.99
CA MET A 155 -5.68 14.47 -11.26
C MET A 155 -7.20 14.19 -11.31
N PRO A 156 -8.05 15.21 -11.48
CA PRO A 156 -9.51 15.07 -11.39
C PRO A 156 -10.12 14.11 -12.44
N GLU A 157 -9.40 13.84 -13.52
CA GLU A 157 -9.76 12.90 -14.57
C GLU A 157 -9.59 11.43 -14.18
N ILE A 158 -8.77 11.15 -13.15
CA ILE A 158 -8.47 9.79 -12.67
C ILE A 158 -9.35 9.48 -11.45
N LYS A 159 -10.31 8.56 -11.60
CA LYS A 159 -11.34 8.30 -10.56
C LYS A 159 -10.75 7.71 -9.28
N SER A 160 -9.71 6.90 -9.41
CA SER A 160 -8.99 6.27 -8.32
C SER A 160 -7.91 7.15 -7.71
N ALA A 161 -7.63 8.34 -8.26
CA ALA A 161 -6.55 9.19 -7.77
C ALA A 161 -6.94 9.94 -6.49
N ILE A 162 -5.96 10.05 -5.59
CA ILE A 162 -6.03 10.97 -4.46
C ILE A 162 -4.69 11.67 -4.26
N HIS A 163 -4.72 12.99 -4.29
CA HIS A 163 -3.58 13.83 -3.93
C HIS A 163 -3.68 14.20 -2.45
N ILE A 164 -2.63 13.89 -1.69
CA ILE A 164 -2.48 14.38 -0.31
C ILE A 164 -1.64 15.67 -0.38
N PRO A 165 -2.15 16.83 0.05
CA PRO A 165 -1.39 18.07 -0.05
C PRO A 165 -0.05 17.99 0.69
N LYS A 166 1.01 18.53 0.08
CA LYS A 166 2.38 18.55 0.65
C LYS A 166 3.02 17.16 0.81
N THR A 167 2.68 16.23 -0.08
CA THR A 167 3.30 14.89 -0.13
C THR A 167 4.00 14.59 -1.46
N ASN A 168 4.40 15.61 -2.21
CA ASN A 168 5.32 15.44 -3.33
C ASN A 168 6.77 15.66 -2.89
N GLU A 169 7.69 15.03 -3.61
CA GLU A 169 9.13 15.26 -3.55
C GLU A 169 9.74 15.11 -4.95
N THR A 170 10.93 15.67 -5.15
CA THR A 170 11.66 15.54 -6.41
C THR A 170 12.87 14.64 -6.20
N ILE A 171 12.93 13.53 -6.92
CA ILE A 171 14.10 12.62 -6.94
C ILE A 171 14.57 12.50 -8.40
N ASN A 172 15.87 12.74 -8.64
CA ASN A 172 16.47 12.66 -9.98
C ASN A 172 15.71 13.49 -11.04
N GLY A 173 15.25 14.68 -10.66
CA GLY A 173 14.49 15.59 -11.53
C GLY A 173 13.04 15.19 -11.80
N LYS A 174 12.54 14.09 -11.23
CA LYS A 174 11.15 13.64 -11.36
C LYS A 174 10.37 13.92 -10.08
N ILE A 175 9.17 14.50 -10.23
CA ILE A 175 8.22 14.69 -9.13
C ILE A 175 7.52 13.35 -8.87
N GLN A 176 7.43 12.96 -7.60
CA GLN A 176 6.73 11.75 -7.18
C GLN A 176 6.15 11.92 -5.77
N VAL A 177 5.35 10.96 -5.33
CA VAL A 177 4.82 10.92 -3.95
C VAL A 177 5.94 10.56 -2.97
N LYS A 178 6.17 11.41 -1.98
CA LYS A 178 7.09 11.15 -0.87
C LYS A 178 6.60 9.98 0.00
N ASN A 179 7.44 9.47 0.90
CA ASN A 179 7.01 8.41 1.81
C ASN A 179 5.83 8.83 2.71
N LEU A 180 4.63 8.30 2.44
CA LEU A 180 3.38 8.63 3.15
C LEU A 180 3.34 8.10 4.59
N LEU A 181 4.26 7.20 4.95
CA LEU A 181 4.44 6.73 6.32
C LEU A 181 5.29 7.69 7.17
N GLY A 182 5.83 8.76 6.56
CA GLY A 182 6.49 9.85 7.27
C GLY A 182 5.53 10.65 8.15
N TYR A 183 6.05 11.19 9.25
CA TYR A 183 5.30 12.12 10.09
C TYR A 183 5.15 13.47 9.37
N ARG A 184 3.90 13.94 9.25
CA ARG A 184 3.59 15.23 8.60
C ARG A 184 4.10 16.41 9.41
N ASN A 185 3.85 16.37 10.71
CA ASN A 185 4.40 17.28 11.69
C ASN A 185 4.69 16.45 12.94
N LYS A 186 5.94 16.47 13.39
CA LYS A 186 6.38 15.75 14.60
C LYS A 186 5.60 16.16 15.84
N LEU A 187 4.87 17.28 15.84
CA LEU A 187 4.07 17.77 16.97
C LEU A 187 2.64 17.21 17.03
N VAL A 188 2.13 16.61 15.94
CA VAL A 188 0.70 16.18 15.85
C VAL A 188 0.55 14.65 15.94
N GLY A 189 1.65 13.91 15.84
CA GLY A 189 1.63 12.43 15.87
C GLY A 189 0.92 11.79 14.67
N LYS A 190 0.57 12.59 13.65
CA LYS A 190 -0.09 12.15 12.41
C LYS A 190 0.94 11.91 11.30
N ARG A 191 0.77 10.80 10.59
CA ARG A 191 1.50 10.53 9.34
C ARG A 191 0.75 11.15 8.17
N ASP A 192 1.41 11.32 7.04
CA ASP A 192 0.76 11.87 5.85
C ASP A 192 -0.41 11.00 5.38
N ILE A 193 -0.28 9.67 5.43
CA ILE A 193 -1.37 8.73 5.13
C ILE A 193 -2.60 8.92 6.05
N ASP A 194 -2.44 9.46 7.25
CA ASP A 194 -3.57 9.69 8.16
C ASP A 194 -4.48 10.84 7.71
N LEU A 195 -4.13 11.58 6.65
CA LEU A 195 -5.04 12.50 5.97
C LEU A 195 -6.00 11.79 5.02
N PHE A 196 -5.65 10.63 4.48
CA PHE A 196 -6.58 9.80 3.72
C PHE A 196 -7.55 9.13 4.69
N ASP A 197 -8.85 9.22 4.41
CA ASP A 197 -9.89 8.57 5.19
C ASP A 197 -10.01 7.09 4.80
N TYR A 198 -8.96 6.32 5.09
CA TYR A 198 -8.92 4.90 4.76
C TYR A 198 -10.01 4.10 5.50
N ILE A 199 -10.56 4.61 6.61
CA ILE A 199 -11.70 3.95 7.29
C ILE A 199 -12.97 4.07 6.46
N LYS A 200 -13.29 5.27 5.99
CA LYS A 200 -14.44 5.43 5.09
C LYS A 200 -14.23 4.71 3.76
N PHE A 201 -12.99 4.66 3.26
CA PHE A 201 -12.66 3.84 2.10
C PHE A 201 -12.95 2.35 2.37
N PHE A 202 -12.49 1.78 3.48
CA PHE A 202 -12.75 0.36 3.80
C PHE A 202 -14.22 0.06 4.07
N ASN A 203 -14.97 0.99 4.66
CA ASN A 203 -16.39 0.77 4.97
C ASN A 203 -17.32 1.01 3.77
N GLU A 204 -17.02 2.00 2.93
CA GLU A 204 -17.98 2.55 1.95
C GLU A 204 -17.41 2.65 0.52
N GLY A 205 -16.12 2.39 0.32
CA GLY A 205 -15.45 2.55 -0.98
C GLY A 205 -15.20 4.01 -1.38
N ILE A 206 -15.40 4.96 -0.45
CA ILE A 206 -15.30 6.41 -0.75
C ILE A 206 -13.85 6.88 -0.58
N ILE A 207 -13.30 7.45 -1.65
CA ILE A 207 -11.97 8.05 -1.69
C ILE A 207 -12.08 9.53 -1.28
N GLN A 208 -11.59 9.88 -0.09
CA GLN A 208 -11.60 11.26 0.39
C GLN A 208 -10.48 11.53 1.41
N LEU A 209 -10.18 12.80 1.62
CA LEU A 209 -9.37 13.24 2.75
C LEU A 209 -10.25 13.47 3.99
N ASN A 210 -9.70 13.23 5.18
CA ASN A 210 -10.31 13.60 6.44
C ASN A 210 -10.56 15.12 6.47
N ARG A 211 -11.81 15.54 6.73
CA ARG A 211 -12.13 16.95 6.96
C ARG A 211 -11.34 17.44 8.17
N LYS A 212 -10.72 18.62 8.05
CA LYS A 212 -9.97 19.26 9.15
C LYS A 212 -10.90 19.61 10.31
#